data_AF-A0A928SJJ9-F1
#
_entry.id   AF-A0A928SJJ9-F1
#
_cell.length_a   1.000
_cell.length_b   1.000
_cell.length_c   1.000
_cell.angle_alpha   90.00
_cell.angle_beta   90.00
_cell.angle_gamma   90.00
#
_symmetry.space_group_name_H-M   'P 1'
#
loop_
_entity.id
_entity.type
_entity.pdbx_description
1 polymer ?
#
loop_
_entity_poly.entity_id
_entity_poly.type
_entity_poly.pdbx_seq_one_letter_code
_entity_poly.pdbx_strand_id
1 'polypeptide(L)'
;MSLTELLTSAQYLTDATGNKKAVVLDLAAWEEILTLLEDVSSEARTERIRVQNEHLRHLLQTVPEDDKGPEWWDEFEQELRQNRVTFPEREII
;
A
#
# COMPACT_ATOMS: atom_id res chain seq x y z
N MET A 1 3.46 23.72 0.38
CA MET A 1 2.40 24.77 0.32
C MET A 1 1.11 24.14 0.84
N SER A 2 0.02 24.86 1.10
CA SER A 2 -1.23 24.13 1.36
C SER A 2 -1.76 23.50 0.07
N LEU A 3 -2.36 22.30 0.14
CA LEU A 3 -2.97 21.60 -1.01
C LEU A 3 -3.96 22.49 -1.78
N THR A 4 -4.65 23.38 -1.06
CA THR A 4 -5.57 24.37 -1.62
C THR A 4 -4.88 25.42 -2.50
N GLU A 5 -3.68 25.88 -2.12
CA GLU A 5 -2.90 26.81 -2.94
C GLU A 5 -2.38 26.12 -4.23
N LEU A 6 -2.03 24.84 -4.13
CA LEU A 6 -1.60 24.00 -5.25
C LEU A 6 -2.72 23.75 -6.28
N LEU A 7 -3.95 23.54 -5.81
CA LEU A 7 -5.12 23.40 -6.70
C LEU A 7 -5.46 24.71 -7.41
N THR A 8 -5.06 25.85 -6.84
CA THR A 8 -5.34 27.17 -7.40
C THR A 8 -4.37 27.53 -8.53
N SER A 9 -3.15 26.99 -8.54
CA SER A 9 -2.17 27.18 -9.62
C SER A 9 -2.29 26.14 -10.75
N ALA A 10 -3.05 25.06 -10.53
CA ALA A 10 -3.23 23.99 -11.49
C ALA A 10 -3.90 24.46 -12.79
N GLN A 11 -3.22 24.27 -13.92
CA GLN A 11 -3.76 24.55 -15.24
C GLN A 11 -4.25 23.26 -15.89
N TYR A 12 -5.26 23.35 -16.76
CA TYR A 12 -5.84 22.17 -17.41
C TYR A 12 -5.69 22.26 -18.91
N LEU A 13 -5.20 21.18 -19.52
CA LEU A 13 -5.27 21.00 -20.97
C LEU A 13 -6.63 20.36 -21.29
N THR A 14 -7.42 21.04 -22.09
CA THR A 14 -8.75 20.60 -22.52
C THR A 14 -8.75 20.18 -23.98
N ASP A 15 -9.54 19.18 -24.32
CA ASP A 15 -9.81 18.85 -25.72
C ASP A 15 -10.74 19.90 -26.37
N ALA A 16 -10.97 19.75 -27.69
CA ALA A 16 -11.82 20.66 -28.46
C ALA A 16 -13.30 20.69 -27.97
N THR A 17 -13.72 19.69 -27.18
CA THR A 17 -15.05 19.62 -26.57
C THR A 17 -15.07 20.20 -25.15
N GLY A 18 -13.95 20.71 -24.65
CA GLY A 18 -13.82 21.29 -23.32
C GLY A 18 -13.58 20.27 -22.20
N ASN A 19 -13.37 18.98 -22.52
CA ASN A 19 -13.05 17.99 -21.50
C ASN A 19 -11.59 18.12 -21.08
N LYS A 20 -11.36 18.18 -19.76
CA LYS A 20 -10.02 18.19 -19.18
C LYS A 20 -9.35 16.82 -19.42
N LYS A 21 -8.19 16.82 -20.06
CA LYS A 21 -7.40 15.60 -20.37
C LYS A 21 -6.12 15.50 -19.56
N ALA A 22 -5.52 16.63 -19.21
CA ALA A 22 -4.33 16.67 -18.39
C ALA A 22 -4.35 17.88 -17.46
N VAL A 23 -3.60 17.79 -16.38
CA VAL A 23 -3.31 18.88 -15.45
C VAL A 23 -1.83 19.23 -15.56
N VAL A 24 -1.53 20.51 -15.61
CA VAL A 24 -0.18 21.06 -15.58
C VAL A 24 0.02 21.66 -14.20
N LEU A 25 1.05 21.18 -13.52
CA LEU A 25 1.40 21.54 -12.16
C LEU A 25 2.84 22.03 -12.14
N ASP A 26 3.16 22.93 -11.23
CA ASP A 26 4.55 23.25 -10.92
C ASP A 26 5.27 22.00 -10.39
N LEU A 27 6.57 21.87 -10.67
CA LEU A 27 7.32 20.68 -10.25
C LEU A 27 7.29 20.49 -8.72
N ALA A 28 7.46 21.57 -7.96
CA ALA A 28 7.39 21.51 -6.50
C ALA A 28 6.00 21.05 -5.99
N ALA A 29 4.94 21.41 -6.71
CA ALA A 29 3.59 20.96 -6.43
C ALA A 29 3.43 19.45 -6.65
N TRP A 30 3.99 18.96 -7.76
CA TRP A 30 3.97 17.55 -8.11
C TRP A 30 4.74 16.68 -7.11
N GLU A 31 5.92 17.14 -6.67
CA GLU A 31 6.72 16.45 -5.65
C GLU A 31 6.00 16.34 -4.30
N GLU A 32 5.31 17.40 -3.87
CA GLU A 32 4.52 17.39 -2.63
C GLU A 32 3.34 16.41 -2.73
N ILE A 33 2.64 16.37 -3.87
CA ILE A 33 1.55 15.40 -4.11
C ILE A 33 2.09 13.96 -4.13
N LEU A 34 3.22 13.71 -4.78
CA LEU A 34 3.84 12.38 -4.80
C LEU A 34 4.21 11.92 -3.39
N THR A 35 4.84 12.79 -2.59
CA THR A 35 5.21 12.47 -1.21
C THR A 35 3.97 12.09 -0.38
N LEU A 36 2.88 12.86 -0.49
CA LEU A 36 1.64 12.56 0.21
C LEU A 36 1.01 11.23 -0.24
N LEU A 37 1.06 10.92 -1.54
CA LEU A 37 0.56 9.64 -2.06
C LEU A 37 1.42 8.46 -1.60
N GLU A 38 2.74 8.63 -1.53
CA GLU A 38 3.67 7.64 -0.99
C GLU A 38 3.41 7.38 0.50
N ASP A 39 3.17 8.43 1.29
CA ASP A 39 2.82 8.31 2.71
C ASP A 39 1.51 7.54 2.91
N VAL A 40 0.45 7.88 2.18
CA VAL A 40 -0.84 7.17 2.24
C VAL A 40 -0.67 5.71 1.80
N SER A 41 0.11 5.45 0.75
CA SER A 41 0.41 4.10 0.29
C SER A 41 1.20 3.30 1.34
N SER A 42 2.16 3.95 2.00
CA SER A 42 2.97 3.37 3.08
C SER A 42 2.14 3.04 4.31
N GLU A 43 1.25 3.94 4.73
CA GLU A 43 0.31 3.71 5.83
C GLU A 43 -0.66 2.57 5.51
N ALA A 44 -1.26 2.57 4.32
CA ALA A 44 -2.16 1.49 3.89
C ALA A 44 -1.42 0.14 3.78
N ARG A 45 -0.17 0.14 3.30
CA ARG A 45 0.68 -1.06 3.28
C ARG A 45 1.00 -1.54 4.69
N THR A 46 1.32 -0.62 5.60
CA THR A 46 1.65 -0.93 6.99
C THR A 46 0.45 -1.51 7.73
N GLU A 47 -0.74 -0.93 7.54
CA GLU A 47 -1.97 -1.45 8.15
C GLU A 47 -2.33 -2.83 7.60
N ARG A 48 -2.18 -3.05 6.28
CA ARG A 48 -2.39 -4.37 5.67
C ARG A 48 -1.48 -5.43 6.29
N ILE A 49 -0.19 -5.12 6.44
CA ILE A 49 0.79 -6.02 7.10
C ILE A 49 0.39 -6.26 8.56
N ARG A 50 -0.07 -5.23 9.27
CA ARG A 50 -0.50 -5.36 10.66
C ARG A 50 -1.69 -6.32 10.80
N VAL A 51 -2.72 -6.13 9.99
CA VAL A 51 -3.94 -6.96 10.00
C VAL A 51 -3.62 -8.42 9.64
N GLN A 52 -2.80 -8.65 8.62
CA GLN A 52 -2.41 -10.01 8.24
C GLN A 52 -1.58 -10.70 9.32
N ASN A 53 -0.66 -9.98 9.97
CA ASN A 53 0.11 -10.52 11.10
C ASN A 53 -0.76 -10.82 12.33
N GLU A 54 -1.74 -9.97 12.62
CA GLU A 54 -2.70 -10.19 13.71
C GLU A 54 -3.57 -11.43 13.44
N HIS A 55 -4.03 -11.61 12.19
CA HIS A 55 -4.76 -12.79 11.77
C HIS A 55 -3.97 -14.09 11.98
N LEU A 56 -2.71 -14.13 11.52
CA LEU A 56 -1.84 -15.30 11.71
C LEU A 56 -1.59 -15.61 13.20
N ARG A 57 -1.37 -14.57 14.02
CA ARG A 57 -1.23 -14.73 15.47
C ARG A 57 -2.50 -15.28 16.10
N HIS A 58 -3.66 -14.82 15.63
CA HIS A 58 -4.94 -15.32 16.10
C HIS A 58 -5.11 -16.80 15.79
N LEU A 59 -4.87 -17.23 14.53
CA LEU A 59 -4.91 -18.64 14.14
C LEU A 59 -3.99 -19.52 15.00
N LEU A 60 -2.78 -19.05 15.29
CA LEU A 60 -1.84 -19.76 16.17
C LEU A 60 -2.37 -19.93 17.60
N GLN A 61 -3.14 -18.97 18.11
CA GLN A 61 -3.61 -18.93 19.50
C GLN A 61 -4.97 -19.61 19.70
N THR A 62 -5.84 -19.60 18.69
CA THR A 62 -7.22 -20.09 18.82
C THR A 62 -7.42 -21.53 18.41
N VAL A 63 -6.55 -22.07 17.57
CA VAL A 63 -6.59 -23.49 17.21
C VAL A 63 -5.94 -24.30 18.35
N PRO A 64 -6.64 -25.25 18.98
CA PRO A 64 -6.06 -26.13 19.99
C PRO A 64 -4.88 -26.93 19.43
N GLU A 65 -3.85 -27.17 20.23
CA GLU A 65 -2.66 -27.93 19.78
C GLU A 65 -3.00 -29.33 19.26
N ASP A 66 -4.00 -29.99 19.85
CA ASP A 66 -4.46 -31.32 19.44
C ASP A 66 -5.11 -31.33 18.04
N ASP A 67 -5.57 -30.17 17.56
CA ASP A 67 -6.19 -29.98 16.24
C ASP A 67 -5.17 -29.49 15.18
N LYS A 68 -3.93 -29.15 15.58
CA LYS A 68 -2.86 -28.71 14.67
C LYS A 68 -2.13 -29.90 14.03
N GLY A 69 -2.87 -30.66 13.22
CA GLY A 69 -2.33 -31.76 12.42
C GLY A 69 -1.36 -31.29 11.31
N PRO A 70 -0.69 -32.23 10.62
CA PRO A 70 0.24 -31.92 9.53
C PRO A 70 -0.38 -31.06 8.41
N GLU A 71 -1.62 -31.36 8.03
CA GLU A 71 -2.35 -30.61 6.99
C GLU A 71 -2.61 -29.16 7.42
N TRP A 72 -2.89 -28.93 8.71
CA TRP A 72 -3.08 -27.59 9.25
C TRP A 72 -1.78 -26.77 9.20
N TRP A 73 -0.64 -27.40 9.50
CA TRP A 73 0.67 -26.75 9.40
C TRP A 73 1.04 -26.43 7.95
N ASP A 74 0.72 -27.29 7.00
CA ASP A 74 0.95 -27.05 5.57
C ASP A 74 0.14 -25.85 5.07
N GLU A 75 -1.14 -25.75 5.46
CA GLU A 75 -2.00 -24.61 5.15
C GLU A 75 -1.50 -23.32 5.82
N PHE A 76 -1.11 -23.39 7.10
CA PHE A 76 -0.57 -22.25 7.83
C PHE A 76 0.76 -21.76 7.23
N GLU A 77 1.62 -22.66 6.78
CA GLU A 77 2.84 -22.31 6.05
C GLU A 77 2.56 -21.67 4.69
N GLN A 78 1.53 -22.13 3.99
CA GLN A 78 1.10 -21.52 2.73
C GLN A 78 0.60 -20.09 2.95
N GLU A 79 -0.20 -19.86 3.99
CA GLU A 79 -0.66 -18.53 4.42
C GLU A 79 0.53 -17.63 4.81
N LEU A 80 1.53 -18.15 5.54
CA LEU A 80 2.77 -17.44 5.84
C LEU A 80 3.55 -17.04 4.59
N ARG A 81 3.61 -17.89 3.57
CA ARG A 81 4.28 -17.59 2.28
C ARG A 81 3.53 -16.54 1.47
N GLN A 82 2.20 -16.54 1.52
CA GLN A 82 1.38 -15.51 0.86
C GLN A 82 1.44 -14.16 1.60
N ASN A 83 1.62 -14.20 2.93
CA ASN A 83 1.81 -13.01 3.76
C ASN A 83 3.26 -12.50 3.81
N ARG A 84 4.23 -13.26 3.31
CA ARG A 84 5.57 -12.74 3.03
C ARG A 84 5.42 -11.70 1.92
N VAL A 85 5.30 -10.44 2.34
CA VAL A 85 5.68 -9.28 1.56
C VAL A 85 6.96 -9.67 0.82
N THR A 86 6.94 -9.67 -0.50
CA THR A 86 8.16 -9.60 -1.30
C THR A 86 8.94 -8.43 -0.74
N PHE A 87 9.91 -8.71 0.13
CA PHE A 87 11.03 -7.83 0.27
C PHE A 87 11.56 -7.74 -1.16
N PRO A 88 11.58 -6.56 -1.81
CA PRO A 88 12.49 -6.44 -2.93
C PRO A 88 13.82 -6.86 -2.32
N GLU A 89 14.41 -7.94 -2.83
CA GLU A 89 15.80 -8.25 -2.54
C GLU A 89 16.50 -6.91 -2.72
N ARG A 90 16.95 -6.30 -1.62
CA ARG A 90 17.81 -5.13 -1.74
C ARG A 90 18.89 -5.63 -2.66
N GLU A 91 19.00 -5.05 -3.85
CA GLU A 91 20.19 -5.20 -4.67
C GLU A 91 21.34 -4.83 -3.74
N ILE A 92 22.02 -5.85 -3.24
CA ILE A 92 23.26 -5.72 -2.52
C ILE A 92 24.25 -5.37 -3.62
N ILE A 93 24.40 -4.08 -3.87
CA ILE A 93 25.53 -3.52 -4.61
C ILE A 93 26.70 -3.40 -3.63
#